data_AF-A0A927Y3U7-F1
#
_entry.id   AF-A0A927Y3U7-F1
#
_cell.length_a   1.000
_cell.length_b   1.000
_cell.length_c   1.000
_cell.angle_alpha   90.00
_cell.angle_beta   90.00
_cell.angle_gamma   90.00
#
_symmetry.space_group_name_H-M   'P 1'
#
loop_
_entity.id
_entity.type
_entity.pdbx_description
1 polymer ?
#
loop_
_entity_poly.entity_id
_entity_poly.type
_entity_poly.pdbx_seq_one_letter_code
_entity_poly.pdbx_strand_id
1 'polypeptide(L)'
;MREVFIKYNPYKVETTIEIDGKPVKKSSALNMDDRRLQEWIDDLPKNLMEECNTKSFHITFQGTKLDYEDFHSVIESCFGAR
;
A
#
# COMPACT_ATOMS: atom_id res chain seq x y z
N MET A 1 -13.54 -1.91 -9.23
CA MET A 1 -12.75 -2.52 -8.15
C MET A 1 -11.35 -2.71 -8.70
N ARG A 2 -10.32 -2.24 -7.99
CA ARG A 2 -8.91 -2.36 -8.43
C ARG A 2 -8.18 -3.35 -7.53
N GLU A 3 -7.34 -4.19 -8.10
CA GLU A 3 -6.49 -5.12 -7.35
C GLU A 3 -5.16 -4.44 -7.07
N VAL A 4 -4.73 -4.42 -5.81
CA VAL A 4 -3.49 -3.80 -5.36
C VAL A 4 -2.70 -4.86 -4.60
N PHE A 5 -1.52 -5.18 -5.09
CA PHE A 5 -0.60 -6.10 -4.44
C PHE A 5 0.55 -5.32 -3.85
N ILE A 6 0.82 -5.53 -2.57
CA ILE A 6 1.86 -4.82 -1.82
C ILE A 6 2.74 -5.86 -1.18
N LYS A 7 4.01 -5.86 -1.56
CA LYS A 7 5.02 -6.71 -0.97
C LYS A 7 6.06 -5.85 -0.28
N TYR A 8 6.17 -5.99 1.03
CA TYR A 8 7.10 -5.21 1.85
C TYR A 8 8.12 -6.13 2.52
N ASN A 9 9.40 -5.76 2.40
CA ASN A 9 10.50 -6.47 3.05
C ASN A 9 11.19 -5.54 4.07
N PRO A 10 10.92 -5.66 5.38
CA PRO A 10 11.51 -4.79 6.39
C PRO A 10 13.04 -4.94 6.51
N TYR A 11 13.61 -6.09 6.13
CA TYR A 11 15.05 -6.33 6.20
C TYR A 11 15.83 -5.54 5.14
N LYS A 12 15.21 -5.33 3.98
CA LYS A 12 15.80 -4.58 2.87
C LYS A 12 15.22 -3.18 2.72
N VAL A 13 14.14 -2.87 3.47
CA VAL A 13 13.34 -1.65 3.28
C VAL A 13 12.90 -1.52 1.82
N GLU A 14 12.49 -2.64 1.24
CA GLU A 14 12.11 -2.75 -0.17
C GLU A 14 10.61 -2.96 -0.28
N THR A 15 9.96 -2.14 -1.10
CA THR A 15 8.50 -2.16 -1.27
C THR A 15 8.18 -2.34 -2.75
N THR A 16 7.44 -3.40 -3.08
CA THR A 16 6.92 -3.63 -4.43
C THR A 16 5.42 -3.44 -4.41
N ILE A 17 4.91 -2.55 -5.26
CA ILE A 17 3.49 -2.26 -5.39
C ILE A 17 3.05 -2.51 -6.84
N GLU A 18 2.00 -3.30 -7.00
CA GLU A 18 1.42 -3.63 -8.29
C GLU A 18 -0.08 -3.34 -8.25
N ILE A 19 -0.59 -2.68 -9.28
CA ILE A 19 -2.01 -2.35 -9.44
C ILE A 19 -2.50 -3.03 -10.70
N ASP A 20 -3.58 -3.81 -10.61
CA ASP A 20 -4.18 -4.48 -11.78
C ASP A 20 -3.17 -5.43 -12.48
N GLY A 21 -2.26 -6.03 -11.69
CA GLY A 21 -1.15 -6.84 -12.19
C GLY A 21 -0.05 -6.06 -12.91
N LYS A 22 -0.03 -4.72 -12.79
CA LYS A 22 0.99 -3.85 -13.38
C LYS A 22 1.78 -3.13 -12.29
N PRO A 23 3.12 -3.17 -12.32
CA PRO A 23 3.93 -2.44 -11.36
C PRO A 23 3.69 -0.94 -11.49
N VAL A 24 3.61 -0.25 -10.36
CA VAL A 24 3.50 1.21 -10.34
C VAL A 24 4.75 1.84 -10.95
N LYS A 25 4.59 2.96 -11.64
CA LYS A 25 5.73 3.66 -12.22
C LYS A 25 6.62 4.20 -11.09
N LYS A 26 7.93 4.27 -11.32
CA LYS A 26 8.85 4.90 -10.36
C LYS A 26 8.54 6.37 -10.07
N SER A 27 7.85 7.04 -10.97
CA SER A 27 7.40 8.43 -10.81
C SER A 27 6.00 8.56 -10.16
N SER A 28 5.34 7.45 -9.86
CA SER A 28 4.03 7.47 -9.18
C SER A 28 4.22 7.78 -7.69
N ALA A 29 3.22 8.41 -7.08
CA ALA A 29 3.19 8.66 -5.63
C ALA A 29 3.18 7.36 -4.80
N LEU A 30 2.84 6.24 -5.44
CA LEU A 30 2.88 4.89 -4.88
C LEU A 30 4.27 4.23 -4.97
N ASN A 31 5.28 4.91 -5.52
CA ASN A 31 6.65 4.40 -5.45
C ASN A 31 7.24 4.75 -4.07
N MET A 32 7.17 3.79 -3.16
CA MET A 32 7.64 3.91 -1.77
C MET A 32 8.86 3.01 -1.53
N ASP A 33 9.70 2.91 -2.56
CA ASP A 33 10.98 2.20 -2.48
C ASP A 33 11.92 2.93 -1.52
N ASP A 34 12.76 2.19 -0.80
CA ASP A 34 13.70 2.72 0.21
C ASP A 34 13.02 3.48 1.38
N ARG A 35 11.70 3.28 1.59
CA ARG A 35 10.97 3.85 2.72
C ARG A 35 10.39 2.78 3.64
N ARG A 36 10.46 3.04 4.95
CA ARG A 36 9.83 2.16 5.96
C ARG A 36 8.33 2.26 5.87
N LEU A 37 7.64 1.13 6.11
CA LEU A 37 6.18 1.02 6.12
C LEU A 37 5.50 2.19 6.85
N GLN A 38 5.86 2.43 8.11
CA GLN A 38 5.33 3.49 8.96
C GLN A 38 5.41 4.91 8.38
N GLU A 39 6.32 5.18 7.44
CA GLU A 39 6.48 6.52 6.86
C GLU A 39 5.52 6.79 5.70
N TRP A 40 4.97 5.74 5.09
CA TRP A 40 4.16 5.86 3.88
C TRP A 40 2.78 5.24 3.99
N ILE A 41 2.57 4.35 4.97
CA ILE A 41 1.33 3.62 5.21
C ILE A 41 0.12 4.54 5.41
N ASP A 42 0.32 5.71 6.01
CA ASP A 42 -0.72 6.70 6.31
C ASP A 42 -1.21 7.43 5.03
N ASP A 43 -0.28 7.70 4.11
CA ASP A 43 -0.56 8.31 2.81
C ASP A 43 -1.00 7.29 1.74
N LEU A 44 -0.79 5.99 1.95
CA LEU A 44 -1.15 4.94 0.99
C LEU A 44 -2.63 5.00 0.55
N PRO A 45 -3.64 5.07 1.46
CA PRO A 45 -5.05 5.14 1.09
C PRO A 45 -5.34 6.28 0.12
N LYS A 46 -4.79 7.45 0.44
CA LYS A 46 -4.98 8.68 -0.32
C LYS A 46 -4.32 8.57 -1.69
N ASN A 47 -3.06 8.12 -1.76
CA ASN A 47 -2.35 7.91 -3.01
C ASN A 47 -3.07 6.90 -3.92
N LEU A 48 -3.63 5.83 -3.37
CA LEU A 48 -4.41 4.85 -4.14
C LEU A 48 -5.70 5.47 -4.71
N MET A 49 -6.41 6.27 -3.92
CA MET A 49 -7.59 7.00 -4.37
C MET A 49 -7.28 8.00 -5.49
N GLU A 50 -6.18 8.74 -5.37
CA GLU A 50 -5.75 9.70 -6.39
C GLU A 50 -5.32 9.01 -7.68
N GLU A 51 -4.50 7.95 -7.59
CA GLU A 51 -3.97 7.23 -8.76
C GLU A 51 -5.06 6.43 -9.50
N CYS A 52 -5.94 5.74 -8.76
CA CYS A 52 -6.93 4.85 -9.36
C CYS A 52 -8.31 5.51 -9.56
N ASN A 53 -8.51 6.72 -9.05
CA ASN A 53 -9.78 7.47 -9.10
C ASN A 53 -10.99 6.61 -8.67
N THR A 54 -10.78 5.73 -7.69
CA THR A 54 -11.80 4.81 -7.17
C THR A 54 -11.69 4.70 -5.66
N LYS A 55 -12.74 4.19 -5.03
CA LYS A 55 -12.80 3.93 -3.58
C LYS A 55 -12.85 2.45 -3.23
N SER A 56 -12.85 1.58 -4.25
CA SER A 56 -12.99 0.13 -4.08
C SER A 56 -11.71 -0.57 -4.54
N PHE A 57 -10.94 -1.00 -3.56
CA PHE A 57 -9.65 -1.67 -3.73
C PHE A 57 -9.69 -3.05 -3.09
N HIS A 58 -9.01 -4.00 -3.72
CA HIS A 58 -8.68 -5.30 -3.15
C HIS A 58 -7.18 -5.30 -2.88
N ILE A 59 -6.80 -5.09 -1.63
CA ILE A 59 -5.40 -4.96 -1.23
C ILE A 59 -4.91 -6.32 -0.71
N THR A 60 -3.87 -6.87 -1.32
CA THR A 60 -3.16 -8.05 -0.84
C THR A 60 -1.79 -7.62 -0.32
N PHE A 61 -1.57 -7.81 0.98
CA PHE A 61 -0.30 -7.48 1.63
C PHE A 61 0.54 -8.75 1.85
N GLN A 62 1.80 -8.71 1.42
CA GLN A 62 2.80 -9.73 1.66
C GLN A 62 3.99 -9.12 2.41
N GLY A 63 4.13 -9.45 3.68
CA GLY A 63 5.22 -8.97 4.52
C GLY A 63 5.35 -9.81 5.77
N THR A 64 5.93 -9.23 6.83
CA THR A 64 5.92 -9.89 8.13
C THR A 64 4.58 -9.72 8.82
N LYS A 65 4.29 -10.58 9.80
CA LYS A 65 3.05 -10.50 10.57
C LYS A 65 2.91 -9.16 11.31
N LEU A 66 4.00 -8.69 11.93
CA LEU A 66 4.02 -7.42 12.67
C LEU A 66 3.69 -6.23 11.76
N ASP A 67 4.33 -6.19 10.57
CA ASP A 67 4.06 -5.17 9.56
C ASP A 67 2.60 -5.23 9.08
N TYR A 68 2.04 -6.43 8.89
CA TYR A 68 0.64 -6.59 8.51
C TYR A 68 -0.32 -6.06 9.56
N GLU A 69 -0.04 -6.25 10.86
CA GLU A 69 -0.89 -5.74 11.93
C GLU A 69 -0.93 -4.21 11.93
N ASP A 70 0.22 -3.57 11.73
CA ASP A 70 0.33 -2.10 11.58
C ASP A 70 -0.41 -1.62 10.33
N PHE A 71 -0.20 -2.30 9.20
CA PHE A 71 -0.89 -2.07 7.93
C PHE A 71 -2.40 -2.17 8.04
N HIS A 72 -2.89 -3.25 8.61
CA HIS A 72 -4.31 -3.48 8.77
C HIS A 72 -4.93 -2.38 9.65
N SER A 73 -4.27 -2.00 10.74
CA SER A 73 -4.75 -0.95 11.65
C SER A 73 -4.94 0.40 10.93
N VAL A 74 -3.94 0.83 10.14
CA VAL A 74 -4.01 2.10 9.38
C VAL A 74 -5.09 2.04 8.30
N ILE A 75 -5.14 0.95 7.54
CA ILE A 75 -6.11 0.76 6.45
C ILE A 75 -7.53 0.68 7.01
N GLU A 76 -7.74 -0.03 8.11
CA GLU A 76 -9.03 -0.12 8.78
C GLU A 76 -9.45 1.24 9.35
N SER A 77 -8.53 2.02 9.94
CA SER A 77 -8.85 3.37 10.40
C SER A 77 -9.25 4.31 9.26
N CYS A 78 -8.60 4.19 8.09
CA CYS A 78 -8.82 5.09 6.96
C CYS A 78 -10.02 4.70 6.07
N PHE A 79 -10.24 3.40 5.83
CA PHE A 79 -11.33 2.88 5.00
C PHE A 79 -12.52 2.33 5.80
N GLY A 80 -12.30 1.95 7.06
CA GLY A 80 -13.29 1.38 7.98
C GLY A 80 -13.97 2.39 8.89
N ALA A 81 -13.61 3.68 8.83
CA ALA A 81 -14.43 4.77 9.36
C ALA A 81 -15.73 4.90 8.51
N ARG A 82 -16.67 4.01 8.78
CA ARG A 82 -18.08 4.09 8.37
C ARG A 82 -18.94 4.41 9.58
#